data_AF-A0A8U0QD28-F1
#
_entry.id   AF-A0A8U0QD28-F1
#
_cell.length_a   1.000
_cell.length_b   1.000
_cell.length_c   1.000
_cell.angle_alpha   90.00
_cell.angle_beta   90.00
_cell.angle_gamma   90.00
#
_symmetry.space_group_name_H-M   'P 1'
#
loop_
_entity.id
_entity.type
_entity.pdbx_description
1 polymer ?
#
loop_
_entity_poly.entity_id
_entity_poly.type
_entity_poly.pdbx_seq_one_letter_code
_entity_poly.pdbx_strand_id
1 'polypeptide(L)'
;MEFPQQQKPAGDSKITYPPGVKEITEKISNDEVVKRLKMVVKTYMDMDQDSEEEKQQYLNLALHLASEFFLRNPNKDVRLLVACCLADIFRIYAPEAPYTSHDKLKDIFLFITRQLKGLEDTKSPQFNRYFYLLENLAWVKSYNICFELEDCNDIFIQLFKTLFSVINNSHNQKVQMHMLDLMSSIIMEGDGVTQELLDTILINLIPAHK
;
A
#
# COMPACT_ATOMS: atom_id res chain seq x y z
N MET A 1 32.59 -24.45 -4.84
CA MET A 1 31.70 -23.33 -5.16
C MET A 1 30.37 -23.66 -4.51
N GLU A 2 30.10 -23.03 -3.38
CA GLU A 2 28.87 -23.23 -2.60
C GLU A 2 27.70 -22.57 -3.32
N PHE A 3 26.60 -23.32 -3.44
CA PHE A 3 25.33 -22.82 -3.96
C PHE A 3 24.62 -22.03 -2.85
N PRO A 4 23.93 -20.91 -3.15
CA PRO A 4 23.15 -20.21 -2.14
C PRO A 4 22.01 -21.10 -1.64
N GLN A 5 21.90 -21.21 -0.32
CA GLN A 5 20.87 -22.00 0.37
C GLN A 5 19.47 -21.50 0.04
N GLN A 6 18.63 -22.41 -0.44
CA GLN A 6 17.18 -22.25 -0.48
C GLN A 6 16.67 -21.90 0.92
N GLN A 7 16.00 -20.75 1.06
CA GLN A 7 15.28 -20.41 2.29
C GLN A 7 14.17 -21.44 2.54
N LYS A 8 14.19 -22.01 3.75
CA LYS A 8 13.19 -22.95 4.25
C LYS A 8 11.78 -22.35 4.22
N PRO A 9 10.73 -23.17 4.05
CA PRO A 9 9.35 -22.72 4.25
C PRO A 9 9.21 -22.17 5.68
N ALA A 10 8.65 -20.97 5.82
CA ALA A 10 8.53 -20.27 7.09
C ALA A 10 7.59 -21.03 8.04
N GLY A 11 8.14 -21.93 8.85
CA GLY A 11 7.47 -22.56 9.97
C GLY A 11 7.46 -21.63 11.19
N ASP A 12 6.28 -21.41 11.76
CA ASP A 12 6.01 -21.00 13.15
C ASP A 12 6.90 -19.93 13.79
N SER A 13 7.18 -18.84 13.07
CA SER A 13 7.74 -17.64 13.72
C SER A 13 6.62 -16.92 14.46
N LYS A 14 6.66 -16.95 15.80
CA LYS A 14 5.63 -16.34 16.67
C LYS A 14 5.42 -14.86 16.30
N ILE A 15 4.19 -14.49 15.97
CA ILE A 15 3.82 -13.11 15.66
C ILE A 15 3.74 -12.33 16.98
N THR A 16 4.50 -11.24 17.06
CA THR A 16 4.44 -10.31 18.20
C THR A 16 3.48 -9.17 17.86
N TYR A 17 2.48 -8.98 18.72
CA TYR A 17 1.51 -7.89 18.60
C TYR A 17 1.88 -6.73 19.56
N PRO A 18 1.54 -5.48 19.22
CA PRO A 18 1.81 -4.33 20.08
C PRO A 18 1.15 -4.47 21.47
N PRO A 19 1.65 -3.77 22.51
CA PRO A 19 1.06 -3.83 23.84
C PRO A 19 -0.45 -3.55 23.84
N GLY A 20 -1.23 -4.45 24.47
CA GLY A 20 -2.68 -4.36 24.53
C GLY A 20 -3.42 -4.89 23.30
N VAL A 21 -2.71 -5.31 22.24
CA VAL A 21 -3.29 -5.94 21.05
C VAL A 21 -3.19 -7.46 21.18
N LYS A 22 -4.35 -8.13 21.20
CA LYS A 22 -4.43 -9.59 21.12
C LYS A 22 -4.32 -10.05 19.67
N GLU A 23 -3.96 -11.32 19.47
CA GLU A 23 -3.79 -11.93 18.15
C GLU A 23 -5.00 -11.75 17.22
N ILE A 24 -4.76 -11.26 16.00
CA ILE A 24 -5.81 -11.06 15.00
C ILE A 24 -5.95 -12.37 14.20
N THR A 25 -7.12 -12.99 14.24
CA THR A 25 -7.38 -14.27 13.55
C THR A 25 -8.74 -14.24 12.85
N GLU A 26 -9.03 -15.22 12.00
CA GLU A 26 -10.32 -15.34 11.32
C GLU A 26 -11.50 -15.60 12.27
N LYS A 27 -11.22 -15.97 13.54
CA LYS A 27 -12.23 -16.36 14.54
C LYS A 27 -12.84 -15.17 15.28
N ILE A 28 -12.29 -13.97 15.14
CA ILE A 28 -12.78 -12.77 15.85
C ILE A 28 -13.70 -11.94 14.94
N SER A 29 -14.62 -11.18 15.54
CA SER A 29 -15.55 -10.33 14.79
C SER A 29 -14.82 -9.20 14.07
N ASN A 30 -15.36 -8.73 12.95
CA ASN A 30 -14.78 -7.60 12.20
C ASN A 30 -14.59 -6.35 13.06
N ASP A 31 -15.51 -6.05 13.98
CA ASP A 31 -15.38 -4.90 14.88
C ASP A 31 -14.16 -5.01 15.79
N GLU A 32 -13.88 -6.22 16.28
CA GLU A 32 -12.71 -6.49 17.11
C GLU A 32 -11.42 -6.47 16.27
N VAL A 33 -11.46 -6.98 15.02
CA VAL A 33 -10.35 -6.85 14.06
C VAL A 33 -10.03 -5.38 13.83
N VAL A 34 -11.04 -4.56 13.53
CA VAL A 34 -10.89 -3.11 13.30
C VAL A 34 -10.31 -2.41 14.53
N LYS A 35 -10.79 -2.75 15.73
CA LYS A 35 -10.26 -2.18 16.98
C LYS A 35 -8.77 -2.49 17.16
N ARG A 36 -8.36 -3.73 16.91
CA ARG A 36 -6.96 -4.16 17.02
C ARG A 36 -6.09 -3.54 15.93
N LEU A 37 -6.56 -3.53 14.69
CA LEU A 37 -5.84 -2.92 13.57
C LEU A 37 -5.64 -1.41 13.77
N LYS A 38 -6.58 -0.68 14.38
CA LYS A 38 -6.36 0.73 14.72
C LYS A 38 -5.15 0.95 15.63
N MET A 39 -4.91 0.02 16.57
CA MET A 39 -3.74 0.07 17.44
C MET A 39 -2.47 -0.29 16.67
N VAL A 40 -2.53 -1.31 15.80
CA VAL A 40 -1.40 -1.70 14.93
C VAL A 40 -1.02 -0.59 13.96
N VAL A 41 -1.99 0.10 13.34
CA VAL A 41 -1.77 1.29 12.51
C VAL A 41 -1.03 2.36 13.30
N LYS A 42 -1.45 2.63 14.54
CA LYS A 42 -0.75 3.62 15.37
C LYS A 42 0.70 3.21 15.64
N THR A 43 0.94 1.94 15.97
CA THR A 43 2.30 1.44 16.21
C THR A 43 3.18 1.62 14.98
N TYR A 44 2.78 1.16 13.79
CA TYR A 44 3.58 1.34 12.58
C TYR A 44 3.72 2.82 12.17
N MET A 45 2.70 3.65 12.38
CA MET A 45 2.79 5.08 12.10
C MET A 45 3.85 5.77 12.97
N ASP A 46 3.97 5.39 14.25
CA ASP A 46 4.90 5.98 15.21
C ASP A 46 6.32 5.39 15.13
N MET A 47 6.50 4.25 14.45
CA MET A 47 7.81 3.57 14.31
C MET A 47 8.77 4.34 13.40
N ASP A 48 10.05 4.37 13.80
CA ASP A 48 11.13 4.97 13.02
C ASP A 48 11.84 3.93 12.14
N GLN A 49 12.32 4.36 10.97
CA GLN A 49 13.09 3.55 10.03
C GLN A 49 14.42 3.07 10.63
N ASP A 50 15.00 3.84 11.57
CA ASP A 50 16.27 3.55 12.23
C ASP A 50 16.14 2.59 13.44
N SER A 51 14.91 2.21 13.82
CA SER A 51 14.65 1.37 15.00
C SER A 51 14.74 -0.12 14.67
N GLU A 52 15.96 -0.65 14.58
CA GLU A 52 16.23 -2.06 14.24
C GLU A 52 15.58 -3.07 15.21
N GLU A 53 15.53 -2.74 16.51
CA GLU A 53 14.88 -3.60 17.51
C GLU A 53 13.38 -3.76 17.24
N GLU A 54 12.68 -2.66 16.95
CA GLU A 54 11.25 -2.69 16.65
C GLU A 54 10.98 -3.34 15.29
N LYS A 55 11.84 -3.10 14.29
CA LYS A 55 11.77 -3.75 12.98
C LYS A 55 11.87 -5.26 13.10
N GLN A 56 12.81 -5.77 13.90
CA GLN A 56 12.92 -7.22 14.13
C GLN A 56 11.72 -7.76 14.91
N GLN A 57 11.27 -7.03 15.93
CA GLN A 57 10.14 -7.42 16.77
C GLN A 57 8.83 -7.56 15.97
N TYR A 58 8.55 -6.64 15.05
CA TYR A 58 7.29 -6.57 14.30
C TYR A 58 7.37 -7.09 12.87
N LEU A 59 8.50 -7.66 12.43
CA LEU A 59 8.66 -8.23 11.09
C LEU A 59 7.60 -9.31 10.79
N ASN A 60 7.39 -10.26 11.71
CA ASN A 60 6.40 -11.33 11.50
C ASN A 60 4.97 -10.78 11.41
N LEU A 61 4.67 -9.69 12.12
CA LEU A 61 3.37 -9.02 12.00
C LEU A 61 3.23 -8.33 10.65
N ALA A 62 4.30 -7.69 10.14
CA ALA A 62 4.31 -7.05 8.83
C ALA A 62 4.07 -8.05 7.69
N LEU A 63 4.69 -9.24 7.78
CA LEU A 63 4.46 -10.36 6.87
C LEU A 63 3.03 -10.90 6.99
N HIS A 64 2.52 -11.04 8.20
CA HIS A 64 1.17 -11.55 8.46
C HIS A 64 0.08 -10.61 7.91
N LEU A 65 0.25 -9.29 8.03
CA LEU A 65 -0.68 -8.28 7.51
C LEU A 65 -0.82 -8.31 5.99
N ALA A 66 0.18 -8.83 5.27
CA ALA A 66 0.11 -9.03 3.84
C ALA A 66 -0.63 -10.33 3.45
N SER A 67 -1.10 -11.17 4.39
CA SER A 67 -1.79 -12.43 4.06
C SER A 67 -3.13 -12.22 3.32
N GLU A 68 -3.57 -13.23 2.56
CA GLU A 68 -4.85 -13.14 1.83
C GLU A 68 -6.05 -12.85 2.74
N PHE A 69 -6.00 -13.33 3.99
CA PHE A 69 -7.00 -13.05 5.02
C PHE A 69 -7.28 -11.55 5.17
N PHE A 70 -6.25 -10.71 5.10
CA PHE A 70 -6.37 -9.26 5.18
C PHE A 70 -6.62 -8.62 3.81
N LEU A 71 -5.85 -9.00 2.79
CA LEU A 71 -5.92 -8.38 1.46
C LEU A 71 -7.29 -8.61 0.78
N ARG A 72 -7.94 -9.75 1.05
CA ARG A 72 -9.25 -10.12 0.51
C ARG A 72 -10.37 -10.03 1.54
N ASN A 73 -10.13 -9.39 2.69
CA ASN A 73 -11.13 -9.28 3.74
C ASN A 73 -12.40 -8.56 3.21
N PRO A 74 -13.63 -9.06 3.48
CA PRO A 74 -14.85 -8.43 2.97
C PRO A 74 -15.14 -7.06 3.60
N ASN A 75 -14.63 -6.78 4.80
CA ASN A 75 -14.85 -5.52 5.49
C ASN A 75 -13.94 -4.41 4.94
N LYS A 76 -14.55 -3.31 4.48
CA LYS A 76 -13.83 -2.16 3.88
C LYS A 76 -12.89 -1.45 4.86
N ASP A 77 -13.27 -1.36 6.13
CA ASP A 77 -12.49 -0.67 7.16
C ASP A 77 -11.25 -1.49 7.54
N VAL A 78 -11.39 -2.82 7.58
CA VAL A 78 -10.26 -3.75 7.73
C VAL A 78 -9.25 -3.53 6.60
N ARG A 79 -9.71 -3.58 5.34
CA ARG A 79 -8.81 -3.38 4.18
C ARG A 79 -8.14 -2.01 4.20
N LEU A 80 -8.85 -0.95 4.59
CA LEU A 80 -8.26 0.39 4.68
C LEU A 80 -7.17 0.47 5.76
N LEU A 81 -7.42 -0.09 6.94
CA LEU A 81 -6.43 -0.11 8.01
C LEU A 81 -5.19 -0.92 7.62
N VAL A 82 -5.38 -2.07 6.96
CA VAL A 82 -4.29 -2.89 6.44
C VAL A 82 -3.47 -2.12 5.41
N ALA A 83 -4.11 -1.40 4.49
CA ALA A 83 -3.39 -0.59 3.50
C ALA A 83 -2.54 0.51 4.15
N CYS A 84 -3.04 1.17 5.20
CA CYS A 84 -2.24 2.11 5.99
C CYS A 84 -1.02 1.41 6.62
N CYS A 85 -1.20 0.25 7.25
CA CYS A 85 -0.07 -0.50 7.80
C CYS A 85 0.95 -0.87 6.73
N LEU A 86 0.52 -1.33 5.55
CA LEU A 86 1.43 -1.71 4.46
C LEU A 86 2.22 -0.49 3.94
N ALA A 87 1.59 0.68 3.85
CA ALA A 87 2.29 1.92 3.49
C ALA A 87 3.36 2.30 4.52
N ASP A 88 3.03 2.25 5.82
CA ASP A 88 4.03 2.46 6.89
C ASP A 88 5.13 1.40 6.89
N ILE A 89 4.81 0.15 6.60
CA ILE A 89 5.83 -0.91 6.49
C ILE A 89 6.80 -0.58 5.34
N PHE A 90 6.33 -0.12 4.18
CA PHE A 90 7.24 0.35 3.13
C PHE A 90 8.09 1.52 3.58
N ARG A 91 7.53 2.46 4.36
CA ARG A 91 8.28 3.59 4.95
C ARG A 91 9.40 3.12 5.89
N ILE A 92 9.07 2.24 6.82
CA ILE A 92 9.97 1.79 7.91
C ILE A 92 11.10 0.89 7.39
N TYR A 93 10.80 0.07 6.39
CA TYR A 93 11.77 -0.90 5.88
C TYR A 93 12.50 -0.41 4.62
N ALA A 94 12.21 0.81 4.13
CA ALA A 94 12.99 1.39 3.05
C ALA A 94 14.50 1.36 3.38
N PRO A 95 15.39 1.13 2.39
CA PRO A 95 15.10 0.90 0.97
C PRO A 95 14.63 -0.54 0.66
N GLU A 96 14.78 -1.49 1.58
CA GLU A 96 14.52 -2.92 1.35
C GLU A 96 13.25 -3.41 2.06
N ALA A 97 12.14 -3.46 1.34
CA ALA A 97 10.87 -3.95 1.88
C ALA A 97 10.97 -5.41 2.36
N PRO A 98 10.22 -5.82 3.39
CA PRO A 98 10.30 -7.18 3.94
C PRO A 98 9.66 -8.24 3.03
N TYR A 99 9.08 -7.86 1.90
CA TYR A 99 8.38 -8.74 0.97
C TYR A 99 9.28 -9.08 -0.22
N THR A 100 9.77 -10.32 -0.28
CA THR A 100 10.75 -10.74 -1.30
C THR A 100 10.13 -11.39 -2.55
N SER A 101 8.85 -11.80 -2.48
CA SER A 101 8.17 -12.41 -3.62
C SER A 101 7.59 -11.36 -4.55
N HIS A 102 7.93 -11.42 -5.84
CA HIS A 102 7.42 -10.51 -6.88
C HIS A 102 5.88 -10.57 -6.96
N ASP A 103 5.30 -11.77 -6.97
CA ASP A 103 3.84 -11.96 -6.94
C ASP A 103 3.21 -11.31 -5.71
N LYS A 104 3.90 -11.41 -4.56
CA LYS A 104 3.40 -10.84 -3.31
C LYS A 104 3.40 -9.31 -3.35
N LEU A 105 4.47 -8.71 -3.85
CA LEU A 105 4.56 -7.26 -4.04
C LEU A 105 3.50 -6.77 -5.01
N LYS A 106 3.32 -7.46 -6.16
CA LYS A 106 2.25 -7.17 -7.12
C LYS A 106 0.88 -7.16 -6.44
N ASP A 107 0.54 -8.22 -5.70
CA ASP A 107 -0.73 -8.32 -4.97
C ASP A 107 -0.94 -7.17 -3.96
N ILE A 108 0.11 -6.78 -3.24
CA ILE A 108 0.07 -5.69 -2.26
C ILE A 108 -0.19 -4.35 -2.96
N PHE A 109 0.54 -4.02 -4.03
CA PHE A 109 0.36 -2.74 -4.71
C PHE A 109 -1.00 -2.66 -5.42
N LEU A 110 -1.46 -3.73 -6.05
CA LEU A 110 -2.82 -3.79 -6.61
C LEU A 110 -3.89 -3.70 -5.53
N PHE A 111 -3.67 -4.29 -4.36
CA PHE A 111 -4.51 -4.10 -3.19
C PHE A 111 -4.55 -2.63 -2.75
N ILE A 112 -3.40 -1.98 -2.54
CA ILE A 112 -3.32 -0.57 -2.14
C ILE A 112 -4.01 0.33 -3.18
N THR A 113 -3.79 0.07 -4.48
CA THR A 113 -4.42 0.80 -5.58
C THR A 113 -5.95 0.74 -5.48
N ARG A 114 -6.53 -0.43 -5.19
CA ARG A 114 -7.99 -0.57 -4.97
C ARG A 114 -8.49 0.27 -3.80
N GLN A 115 -7.68 0.48 -2.78
CA GLN A 115 -8.05 1.30 -1.63
C GLN A 115 -8.04 2.80 -1.95
N LEU A 116 -7.21 3.27 -2.88
CA LEU A 116 -7.22 4.67 -3.32
C LEU A 116 -8.54 5.09 -3.99
N LYS A 117 -9.39 4.14 -4.42
CA LYS A 117 -10.78 4.43 -4.84
C LYS A 117 -11.60 5.15 -3.78
N GLY A 118 -11.29 4.95 -2.49
CA GLY A 118 -11.99 5.62 -1.40
C GLY A 118 -11.76 7.13 -1.33
N LEU A 119 -10.83 7.68 -2.12
CA LEU A 119 -10.62 9.13 -2.24
C LEU A 119 -11.78 9.83 -2.96
N GLU A 120 -12.56 9.13 -3.79
CA GLU A 120 -13.65 9.73 -4.57
C GLU A 120 -14.66 10.50 -3.70
N ASP A 121 -15.02 9.93 -2.53
CA ASP A 121 -15.97 10.52 -1.59
C ASP A 121 -15.26 11.35 -0.50
N THR A 122 -15.08 12.64 -0.79
CA THR A 122 -14.45 13.60 0.14
C THR A 122 -15.27 13.89 1.39
N LYS A 123 -16.54 13.47 1.45
CA LYS A 123 -17.43 13.64 2.60
C LYS A 123 -17.47 12.42 3.51
N SER A 124 -16.84 11.33 3.10
CA SER A 124 -16.75 10.11 3.89
C SER A 124 -16.03 10.38 5.23
N PRO A 125 -16.53 9.84 6.36
CA PRO A 125 -15.82 9.93 7.64
C PRO A 125 -14.47 9.20 7.62
N GLN A 126 -14.22 8.35 6.62
CA GLN A 126 -12.94 7.67 6.42
C GLN A 126 -11.98 8.45 5.49
N PHE A 127 -12.40 9.56 4.88
CA PHE A 127 -11.62 10.28 3.86
C PHE A 127 -10.21 10.64 4.33
N ASN A 128 -10.06 11.17 5.55
CA ASN A 128 -8.75 11.51 6.12
C ASN A 128 -7.78 10.33 6.17
N ARG A 129 -8.29 9.10 6.29
CA ARG A 129 -7.46 7.89 6.31
C ARG A 129 -7.05 7.46 4.90
N TYR A 130 -7.91 7.63 3.90
CA TYR A 130 -7.53 7.48 2.49
C TYR A 130 -6.52 8.55 2.06
N PHE A 131 -6.71 9.79 2.53
CA PHE A 131 -5.75 10.87 2.29
C PHE A 131 -4.39 10.57 2.91
N TYR A 132 -4.35 10.12 4.16
CA TYR A 132 -3.12 9.66 4.81
C TYR A 132 -2.41 8.55 4.02
N LEU A 133 -3.16 7.56 3.51
CA LEU A 133 -2.61 6.51 2.68
C LEU A 133 -1.94 7.08 1.42
N LEU A 134 -2.62 7.99 0.71
CA LEU A 134 -2.05 8.66 -0.47
C LEU A 134 -0.80 9.48 -0.13
N GLU A 135 -0.86 10.30 0.91
CA GLU A 135 0.24 11.16 1.37
C GLU A 135 1.49 10.33 1.70
N ASN A 136 1.33 9.23 2.45
CA ASN A 136 2.41 8.33 2.81
C ASN A 136 3.06 7.69 1.56
N LEU A 137 2.25 7.12 0.67
CA LEU A 137 2.74 6.48 -0.57
C LEU A 137 3.49 7.47 -1.47
N ALA A 138 2.99 8.70 -1.59
CA ALA A 138 3.62 9.75 -2.40
C ALA A 138 4.95 10.21 -1.78
N TRP A 139 4.99 10.40 -0.46
CA TRP A 139 6.18 10.83 0.25
C TRP A 139 7.31 9.79 0.22
N VAL A 140 6.98 8.52 0.47
CA VAL A 140 7.94 7.39 0.41
C VAL A 140 8.29 7.00 -1.02
N LYS A 141 7.46 7.40 -2.00
CA LYS A 141 7.52 6.92 -3.39
C LYS A 141 7.45 5.39 -3.47
N SER A 142 6.59 4.78 -2.66
CA SER A 142 6.56 3.31 -2.47
C SER A 142 6.36 2.53 -3.77
N TYR A 143 5.66 3.10 -4.77
CA TYR A 143 5.43 2.42 -6.04
C TYR A 143 6.71 2.22 -6.88
N ASN A 144 7.81 2.90 -6.57
CA ASN A 144 9.08 2.69 -7.30
C ASN A 144 9.68 1.30 -7.03
N ILE A 145 9.29 0.65 -5.93
CA ILE A 145 9.60 -0.77 -5.68
C ILE A 145 9.08 -1.65 -6.83
N CYS A 146 8.01 -1.24 -7.50
CA CYS A 146 7.45 -2.02 -8.60
C CYS A 146 8.38 -2.09 -9.82
N PHE A 147 9.37 -1.20 -9.98
CA PHE A 147 10.27 -1.24 -11.15
C PHE A 147 11.06 -2.55 -11.26
N GLU A 148 11.27 -3.25 -10.14
CA GLU A 148 11.95 -4.55 -10.12
C GLU A 148 11.04 -5.73 -10.53
N LEU A 149 9.74 -5.48 -10.72
CA LEU A 149 8.74 -6.51 -11.06
C LEU A 149 8.58 -6.63 -12.58
N GLU A 150 8.46 -7.87 -13.09
CA GLU A 150 8.27 -8.13 -14.53
C GLU A 150 6.99 -7.49 -15.11
N ASP A 151 5.90 -7.47 -14.32
CA ASP A 151 4.60 -6.91 -14.72
C ASP A 151 4.31 -5.53 -14.08
N CYS A 152 5.34 -4.71 -13.88
CA CYS A 152 5.20 -3.41 -13.21
C CYS A 152 4.22 -2.44 -13.93
N ASN A 153 4.16 -2.53 -15.27
CA ASN A 153 3.29 -1.68 -16.08
C ASN A 153 1.81 -1.87 -15.75
N ASP A 154 1.34 -3.10 -15.51
CA ASP A 154 -0.06 -3.36 -15.15
C ASP A 154 -0.45 -2.63 -13.86
N ILE A 155 0.47 -2.60 -12.89
CA ILE A 155 0.30 -1.91 -11.61
C ILE A 155 0.20 -0.40 -11.84
N PHE A 156 1.11 0.17 -12.62
CA PHE A 156 1.13 1.60 -12.92
C PHE A 156 -0.10 2.04 -13.71
N ILE A 157 -0.49 1.29 -14.74
CA ILE A 157 -1.69 1.55 -15.54
C ILE A 157 -2.93 1.54 -14.63
N GLN A 158 -3.05 0.57 -13.74
CA GLN A 158 -4.18 0.49 -12.82
C GLN A 158 -4.18 1.63 -11.80
N LEU A 159 -3.01 2.04 -11.31
CA LEU A 159 -2.85 3.19 -10.42
C LEU A 159 -3.33 4.48 -11.11
N PHE A 160 -2.81 4.77 -12.31
CA PHE A 160 -3.15 5.99 -13.06
C PHE A 160 -4.64 6.04 -13.39
N LYS A 161 -5.19 4.94 -13.95
CA LYS A 161 -6.65 4.83 -14.19
C LYS A 161 -7.45 5.09 -12.91
N THR A 162 -7.00 4.57 -11.77
CA THR A 162 -7.67 4.79 -10.48
C THR A 162 -7.62 6.26 -10.06
N LEU A 163 -6.44 6.89 -10.07
CA LEU A 163 -6.28 8.28 -9.65
C LEU A 163 -7.08 9.26 -10.53
N PHE A 164 -7.05 9.08 -11.86
CA PHE A 164 -7.87 9.88 -12.76
C PHE A 164 -9.38 9.64 -12.59
N SER A 165 -9.79 8.43 -12.20
CA SER A 165 -11.21 8.13 -11.97
C SER A 165 -11.78 8.75 -10.68
N VAL A 166 -10.95 8.96 -9.66
CA VAL A 166 -11.41 9.44 -8.34
C VAL A 166 -11.31 10.95 -8.19
N ILE A 167 -10.35 11.59 -8.88
CA ILE A 167 -10.12 13.03 -8.75
C ILE A 167 -11.33 13.81 -9.23
N ASN A 168 -11.72 14.83 -8.47
CA ASN A 168 -12.88 15.66 -8.73
C ASN A 168 -12.77 17.02 -8.04
N ASN A 169 -13.67 17.95 -8.38
CA ASN A 169 -13.65 19.34 -7.91
C ASN A 169 -13.80 19.53 -6.39
N SER A 170 -14.18 18.48 -5.66
CA SER A 170 -14.28 18.54 -4.18
C SER A 170 -12.94 18.33 -3.49
N HIS A 171 -11.90 17.91 -4.22
CA HIS A 171 -10.56 17.71 -3.68
C HIS A 171 -9.82 19.03 -3.51
N ASN A 172 -9.15 19.17 -2.37
CA ASN A 172 -8.24 20.29 -2.13
C ASN A 172 -6.94 20.12 -2.93
N GLN A 173 -6.14 21.20 -2.97
CA GLN A 173 -4.87 21.21 -3.70
C GLN A 173 -3.87 20.17 -3.17
N LYS A 174 -3.87 19.86 -1.87
CA LYS A 174 -2.94 18.86 -1.30
C LYS A 174 -3.17 17.47 -1.89
N VAL A 175 -4.43 17.06 -2.03
CA VAL A 175 -4.76 15.77 -2.66
C VAL A 175 -4.23 15.73 -4.09
N GLN A 176 -4.46 16.80 -4.87
CA GLN A 176 -3.97 16.91 -6.24
C GLN A 176 -2.44 16.83 -6.31
N MET A 177 -1.74 17.52 -5.39
CA MET A 177 -0.28 17.49 -5.33
C MET A 177 0.24 16.09 -5.02
N HIS A 178 -0.29 15.40 -4.01
CA HIS A 178 0.17 14.04 -3.70
C HIS A 178 -0.12 13.02 -4.82
N MET A 179 -1.28 13.14 -5.50
CA MET A 179 -1.54 12.32 -6.70
C MET A 179 -0.53 12.62 -7.81
N LEU A 180 -0.23 13.89 -8.06
CA LEU A 180 0.73 14.31 -9.06
C LEU A 180 2.16 13.85 -8.72
N ASP A 181 2.59 14.01 -7.47
CA ASP A 181 3.92 13.59 -7.00
C ASP A 181 4.12 12.09 -7.21
N LEU A 182 3.11 11.29 -6.83
CA LEU A 182 3.14 9.85 -7.00
C LEU A 182 3.23 9.43 -8.48
N MET A 183 2.39 10.01 -9.35
CA MET A 183 2.42 9.72 -10.79
C MET A 183 3.71 10.22 -11.45
N SER A 184 4.19 11.39 -11.06
CA SER A 184 5.40 11.99 -11.63
C SER A 184 6.64 11.19 -11.26
N SER A 185 6.73 10.69 -10.03
CA SER A 185 7.85 9.83 -9.60
C SER A 185 7.97 8.58 -10.49
N ILE A 186 6.84 7.93 -10.83
CA ILE A 186 6.83 6.76 -11.72
C ILE A 186 7.33 7.12 -13.13
N ILE A 187 6.90 8.26 -13.68
CA ILE A 187 7.32 8.69 -15.03
C ILE A 187 8.80 9.09 -15.06
N MET A 188 9.26 9.78 -14.02
CA MET A 188 10.61 10.34 -13.99
C MET A 188 11.69 9.31 -13.64
N GLU A 189 11.35 8.31 -12.84
CA GLU A 189 12.30 7.30 -12.35
C GLU A 189 12.27 6.00 -13.17
N GLY A 190 11.24 5.79 -13.99
CA GLY A 190 11.15 4.64 -14.88
C GLY A 190 12.03 4.76 -16.13
N ASP A 191 12.52 3.63 -16.64
CA ASP A 191 13.33 3.56 -17.87
C ASP A 191 12.58 3.98 -19.15
N GLY A 192 11.24 3.98 -19.08
CA GLY A 192 10.37 4.40 -20.16
C GLY A 192 8.90 4.33 -19.78
N VAL A 193 8.07 4.98 -20.59
CA VAL A 193 6.61 4.98 -20.43
C VAL A 193 6.00 4.18 -21.58
N THR A 194 5.25 3.13 -21.26
CA THR A 194 4.54 2.34 -22.26
C THR A 194 3.41 3.14 -22.90
N GLN A 195 3.05 2.79 -24.15
CA GLN A 195 1.95 3.46 -24.85
C GLN A 195 0.64 3.39 -24.05
N GLU A 196 0.32 2.24 -23.46
CA GLU A 196 -0.92 2.11 -22.68
C GLU A 196 -0.90 3.03 -21.45
N LEU A 197 0.22 3.13 -20.72
CA LEU A 197 0.34 4.05 -19.59
C LEU A 197 0.20 5.51 -20.06
N LEU A 198 0.83 5.88 -21.18
CA LEU A 198 0.70 7.21 -21.77
C LEU A 198 -0.76 7.52 -22.16
N ASP A 199 -1.46 6.55 -22.75
CA ASP A 199 -2.87 6.69 -23.12
C ASP A 199 -3.75 6.96 -21.90
N THR A 200 -3.44 6.39 -20.72
CA THR A 200 -4.18 6.69 -19.48
C THR A 200 -4.10 8.15 -19.06
N ILE A 201 -3.04 8.87 -19.47
CA ILE A 201 -2.85 10.30 -19.22
C ILE A 201 -3.55 11.10 -20.32
N LEU A 202 -3.23 10.82 -21.58
CA LEU A 202 -3.64 11.62 -22.73
C LEU A 202 -5.16 11.56 -22.99
N ILE A 203 -5.83 10.46 -22.62
CA ILE A 203 -7.29 10.33 -22.79
C ILE A 203 -8.06 11.43 -22.06
N ASN A 204 -7.52 11.95 -20.95
CA ASN A 204 -8.14 13.02 -20.16
C ASN A 204 -8.07 14.40 -20.84
N LEU A 205 -7.28 14.54 -21.91
CA LEU A 205 -7.15 15.76 -22.70
C LEU A 205 -8.06 15.77 -23.94
N ILE A 206 -8.63 14.61 -24.30
CA ILE A 206 -9.50 14.50 -25.46
C ILE A 206 -10.82 15.20 -25.13
N PRO A 207 -11.29 16.15 -25.97
CA PRO A 207 -12.60 16.75 -25.79
C PRO A 207 -13.66 15.65 -25.80
N ALA A 208 -14.56 15.63 -24.82
CA ALA A 208 -15.73 14.78 -24.89
C ALA A 208 -16.45 15.08 -26.21
N HIS A 209 -16.56 14.08 -27.10
CA HIS A 209 -17.34 14.23 -28.33
C HIS A 209 -18.76 14.63 -27.91
N LYS A 210 -19.13 15.88 -28.22
CA LYS A 210 -20.47 16.42 -28.02
C LYS A 210 -21.47 15.78 -28.97
#